data_AF-A0A399TAT8-F1
#
_entry.id   AF-A0A399TAT8-F1
#
_cell.length_a   1.000
_cell.length_b   1.000
_cell.length_c   1.000
_cell.angle_alpha   90.00
_cell.angle_beta   90.00
_cell.angle_gamma   90.00
#
_symmetry.space_group_name_H-M   'P 1'
#
loop_
_entity.id
_entity.type
_entity.pdbx_description
1 polymer ?
#
loop_
_entity_poly.entity_id
_entity_poly.type
_entity_poly.pdbx_seq_one_letter_code
_entity_poly.pdbx_strand_id
1 'polypeptide(L)'
;VAGAGAIAAPAAQAADAAAPAGIGSDFESGTDGWAPRGDGVSIAPSTVAHTGSGSLLVTDRTMEWHGAALDVTSALAVGQQVEVTVWARLAAGEEPASLKVSVQRDTGGGSGYDGVAGAAARVTADAWTELTGTYTLGGPVDKAQVYVEGTVGADFLLDDFQLGEAVATPVQTDIPALKDVLGARGIEHVGVAIDGRETVGAGADLVSRQFDAFTPENAGKPESVQPVEGQFTFTQLDQLLDFADSSGTDVYYHVLFWHSQTPAWFFLDGDRPLTDSPDDQALLKARMEAHVKGIADHIAARYPDGDSPIWAMDVVNEVIDDGPNGNPHDMRDSRWFQVLGEGFVDEGFRLARAYFPGVKLFINDYNTELPAKRADYLELISALVARGAPIDGVGHQAHVDFARPVSWLRDSIRAVERIDTRLLQAITELDVNASNQNEGADVSGAPQDPYTPVYSDDAQAGAEVGYYYRDLFQMIRQQASSIDSVTFWGVSNARSWLRTWPIARPWEQPLPFDDDLQAAPAYWGIVDAKRLPARPADLSAPRIADVDDITAVATKATGVRVPYTLPSAIDTRDGNVRVVCAPPRSGIFPVGTTTVTCTAKDRAGNVRTSTFDVIVTRAGS
;
A
#
# COMPACT_ATOMS: atom_id res chain seq x y z
N VAL A 1 43.50 -35.91 -4.94
CA VAL A 1 43.21 -36.36 -3.56
C VAL A 1 43.70 -35.27 -2.62
N ALA A 2 42.89 -34.92 -1.61
CA ALA A 2 42.87 -33.68 -0.82
C ALA A 2 42.16 -32.53 -1.57
N GLY A 3 41.00 -32.02 -1.19
CA GLY A 3 40.26 -32.08 0.08
C GLY A 3 39.89 -30.64 0.45
N ALA A 4 38.91 -30.07 -0.25
CA ALA A 4 38.42 -28.72 0.03
C ALA A 4 37.55 -28.77 1.31
N GLY A 5 38.06 -28.18 2.39
CA GLY A 5 37.30 -27.99 3.62
C GLY A 5 36.29 -26.88 3.43
N ALA A 6 35.00 -27.21 3.59
CA ALA A 6 33.94 -26.23 3.75
C ALA A 6 34.17 -25.52 5.09
N ILE A 7 34.29 -24.19 5.04
CA ILE A 7 34.28 -23.35 6.23
C ILE A 7 32.80 -23.22 6.61
N ALA A 8 32.38 -23.98 7.62
CA ALA A 8 31.06 -23.83 8.21
C ALA A 8 30.97 -22.45 8.85
N ALA A 9 29.95 -21.68 8.47
CA ALA A 9 29.55 -20.49 9.20
C ALA A 9 29.30 -20.85 10.67
N PRO A 10 29.68 -20.00 11.64
CA PRO A 10 29.36 -20.27 13.03
C PRO A 10 27.85 -20.21 13.16
N ALA A 11 27.23 -21.34 13.52
CA ALA A 11 25.85 -21.34 14.00
C ALA A 11 25.82 -20.41 15.22
N ALA A 12 25.15 -19.26 15.07
CA ALA A 12 24.81 -18.42 16.20
C ALA A 12 24.06 -19.32 17.18
N GLN A 13 24.67 -19.54 18.33
CA GLN A 13 24.08 -20.32 19.40
C GLN A 13 22.90 -19.49 19.90
N ALA A 14 21.70 -19.80 19.39
CA ALA A 14 20.45 -19.28 19.94
C ALA A 14 20.51 -19.59 21.44
N ALA A 15 20.60 -18.55 22.27
CA ALA A 15 20.35 -18.70 23.68
C ALA A 15 18.94 -19.30 23.77
N ASP A 16 18.79 -20.40 24.51
CA ASP A 16 17.48 -20.97 24.87
C ASP A 16 16.68 -19.89 25.62
N ALA A 17 15.99 -19.04 24.86
CA ALA A 17 14.93 -18.20 25.39
C ALA A 17 13.81 -19.16 25.78
N ALA A 18 13.49 -19.24 27.07
CA ALA A 18 12.36 -20.02 27.54
C ALA A 18 11.11 -19.60 26.75
N ALA A 19 10.31 -20.59 26.30
CA ALA A 19 9.04 -20.31 25.66
C ALA A 19 8.24 -19.32 26.52
N PRO A 20 7.66 -18.25 25.93
CA PRO A 20 6.94 -17.25 26.68
C PRO A 20 5.80 -17.93 27.44
N ALA A 21 5.67 -17.57 28.72
CA ALA A 21 4.48 -17.97 29.47
C ALA A 21 3.29 -17.28 28.81
N GLY A 22 2.35 -18.05 28.28
CA GLY A 22 1.12 -17.49 27.73
C GLY A 22 0.44 -16.58 28.75
N ILE A 23 -0.05 -15.44 28.29
CA ILE A 23 -0.82 -14.48 29.10
C ILE A 23 -2.29 -14.71 28.78
N GLY A 24 -3.14 -14.72 29.81
CA GLY A 24 -4.59 -14.76 29.64
C GLY A 24 -5.31 -13.90 30.65
N SER A 25 -6.50 -13.43 30.29
CA SER A 25 -7.39 -12.66 31.16
C SER A 25 -8.82 -13.20 31.01
N ASP A 26 -9.39 -13.68 32.11
CA ASP A 26 -10.79 -14.13 32.20
C ASP A 26 -11.68 -13.10 32.92
N PHE A 27 -11.07 -12.07 33.50
CA PHE A 27 -11.74 -10.94 34.18
C PHE A 27 -12.67 -11.35 35.33
N GLU A 28 -12.53 -12.57 35.87
CA GLU A 28 -13.37 -13.07 36.95
C GLU A 28 -13.11 -12.37 38.29
N SER A 29 -11.93 -11.76 38.42
CA SER A 29 -11.45 -11.16 39.68
C SER A 29 -11.04 -9.69 39.58
N GLY A 30 -11.34 -9.02 38.46
CA GLY A 30 -11.04 -7.61 38.26
C GLY A 30 -10.70 -7.28 36.81
N THR A 31 -9.64 -6.51 36.61
CA THR A 31 -9.20 -6.09 35.26
C THR A 31 -7.99 -6.89 34.75
N ASP A 32 -7.50 -7.87 35.51
CA ASP A 32 -6.35 -8.73 35.15
C ASP A 32 -5.11 -7.98 34.65
N GLY A 33 -4.87 -6.78 35.20
CA GLY A 33 -3.73 -5.94 34.83
C GLY A 33 -3.95 -5.06 33.60
N TRP A 34 -5.11 -5.15 32.95
CA TRP A 34 -5.52 -4.20 31.92
C TRP A 34 -5.72 -2.81 32.53
N ALA A 35 -5.33 -1.79 31.77
CA ALA A 35 -5.43 -0.38 32.13
C ALA A 35 -6.14 0.43 31.03
N PRO A 36 -6.76 1.56 31.37
CA PRO A 36 -7.30 2.47 30.37
C PRO A 36 -6.21 2.97 29.42
N ARG A 37 -6.54 3.05 28.12
CA ARG A 37 -5.69 3.62 27.08
C ARG A 37 -6.35 4.86 26.51
N GLY A 38 -5.67 6.00 26.64
CA GLY A 38 -6.16 7.29 26.19
C GLY A 38 -6.76 8.12 27.32
N ASP A 39 -6.71 9.44 27.15
CA ASP A 39 -7.16 10.38 28.18
C ASP A 39 -8.68 10.28 28.38
N GLY A 40 -9.12 10.18 29.63
CA GLY A 40 -10.53 10.15 29.99
C GLY A 40 -11.22 8.79 29.85
N VAL A 41 -10.52 7.76 29.36
CA VAL A 41 -11.08 6.41 29.24
C VAL A 41 -11.26 5.76 30.61
N SER A 42 -12.38 5.06 30.78
CA SER A 42 -12.70 4.29 31.99
C SER A 42 -12.70 2.80 31.67
N ILE A 43 -12.20 1.98 32.61
CA ILE A 43 -12.39 0.51 32.58
C ILE A 43 -12.98 0.03 33.90
N ALA A 44 -13.86 -0.96 33.85
CA ALA A 44 -14.48 -1.53 35.05
C ALA A 44 -14.88 -3.01 34.84
N PRO A 45 -14.89 -3.84 35.91
CA PRO A 45 -15.48 -5.17 35.84
C PRO A 45 -16.97 -5.12 35.51
N SER A 46 -17.43 -6.07 34.71
CA SER A 46 -18.82 -6.25 34.29
C SER A 46 -19.28 -7.68 34.56
N THR A 47 -20.60 -7.87 34.74
CA THR A 47 -21.21 -9.20 34.92
C THR A 47 -21.77 -9.77 33.62
N VAL A 48 -21.56 -9.07 32.50
CA VAL A 48 -21.96 -9.50 31.17
C VAL A 48 -20.75 -10.21 30.58
N ALA A 49 -20.75 -11.54 30.60
CA ALA A 49 -19.58 -12.34 30.26
C ALA A 49 -19.81 -13.24 29.03
N HIS A 50 -18.73 -13.60 28.36
CA HIS A 50 -18.69 -14.60 27.30
C HIS A 50 -18.65 -16.00 27.91
N THR A 51 -17.69 -16.22 28.81
CA THR A 51 -17.66 -17.39 29.70
C THR A 51 -17.61 -16.94 31.16
N GLY A 52 -17.75 -17.87 32.11
CA GLY A 52 -17.66 -17.52 33.53
C GLY A 52 -18.70 -16.50 34.01
N SER A 53 -18.27 -15.49 34.75
CA SER A 53 -19.11 -14.49 35.42
C SER A 53 -18.62 -13.04 35.33
N GLY A 54 -17.41 -12.80 34.82
CA GLY A 54 -16.79 -11.49 34.70
C GLY A 54 -16.44 -11.13 33.26
N SER A 55 -16.32 -9.83 32.98
CA SER A 55 -15.68 -9.28 31.78
C SER A 55 -15.17 -7.88 32.05
N LEU A 56 -14.42 -7.29 31.12
CA LEU A 56 -13.94 -5.92 31.22
C LEU A 56 -14.78 -4.97 30.37
N LEU A 57 -15.49 -4.02 30.98
CA LEU A 57 -16.17 -2.93 30.29
C LEU A 57 -15.22 -1.75 30.08
N VAL A 58 -15.25 -1.16 28.89
CA VAL A 58 -14.47 0.01 28.47
C VAL A 58 -15.43 1.10 28.00
N THR A 59 -15.33 2.30 28.58
CA THR A 59 -16.24 3.44 28.29
C THR A 59 -15.49 4.76 28.11
N ASP A 60 -16.24 5.80 27.72
CA ASP A 60 -15.78 7.21 27.67
C ASP A 60 -14.70 7.46 26.59
N ARG A 61 -14.79 6.75 25.46
CA ARG A 61 -13.83 6.82 24.36
C ARG A 61 -14.12 8.00 23.43
N THR A 62 -13.16 8.91 23.26
CA THR A 62 -13.29 10.12 22.42
C THR A 62 -12.42 10.14 21.16
N MET A 63 -11.54 9.14 20.99
CA MET A 63 -10.73 8.94 19.78
C MET A 63 -10.72 7.46 19.42
N GLU A 64 -10.49 7.14 18.14
CA GLU A 64 -10.55 5.75 17.66
C GLU A 64 -9.51 4.85 18.33
N TRP A 65 -8.35 5.40 18.69
CA TRP A 65 -7.26 4.67 19.35
C TRP A 65 -7.42 4.49 20.87
N HIS A 66 -8.45 5.11 21.47
CA HIS A 66 -8.79 4.91 22.88
C HIS A 66 -9.27 3.48 23.12
N GLY A 67 -9.07 2.95 24.33
CA GLY A 67 -9.55 1.62 24.69
C GLY A 67 -8.94 1.05 25.97
N ALA A 68 -8.65 -0.25 25.98
CA ALA A 68 -7.96 -0.91 27.11
C ALA A 68 -6.65 -1.53 26.62
N ALA A 69 -5.61 -1.50 27.46
CA ALA A 69 -4.28 -2.02 27.13
C ALA A 69 -3.69 -2.91 28.23
N LEU A 70 -2.88 -3.88 27.82
CA LEU A 70 -2.12 -4.78 28.67
C LEU A 70 -0.64 -4.76 28.28
N ASP A 71 0.25 -4.68 29.27
CA ASP A 71 1.69 -4.85 29.05
C ASP A 71 2.01 -6.33 28.81
N VAL A 72 2.54 -6.63 27.63
CA VAL A 72 2.86 -7.99 27.18
C VAL A 72 4.35 -8.15 26.89
N THR A 73 5.19 -7.17 27.30
CA THR A 73 6.62 -7.12 26.97
C THR A 73 7.33 -8.44 27.33
N SER A 74 7.02 -9.02 28.48
CA SER A 74 7.66 -10.26 28.95
C SER A 74 7.18 -11.54 28.24
N ALA A 75 6.10 -11.48 27.47
CA ALA A 75 5.52 -12.61 26.76
C ALA A 75 5.78 -12.60 25.24
N LEU A 76 6.46 -11.56 24.73
CA LEU A 76 6.83 -11.46 23.33
C LEU A 76 8.33 -11.65 23.15
N ALA A 77 8.72 -12.81 22.63
CA ALA A 77 10.09 -13.04 22.18
C ALA A 77 10.27 -12.59 20.73
N VAL A 78 11.43 -12.00 20.43
CA VAL A 78 11.77 -11.58 19.06
C VAL A 78 11.77 -12.78 18.12
N GLY A 79 11.09 -12.65 16.99
CA GLY A 79 10.99 -13.69 15.96
C GLY A 79 10.08 -14.87 16.27
N GLN A 80 9.47 -14.92 17.47
CA GLN A 80 8.47 -15.93 17.79
C GLN A 80 7.08 -15.42 17.40
N GLN A 81 6.35 -16.22 16.63
CA GLN A 81 4.95 -15.96 16.32
C GLN A 81 4.09 -16.35 17.53
N VAL A 82 3.20 -15.44 17.92
CA VAL A 82 2.17 -15.66 18.93
C VAL A 82 0.79 -15.55 18.31
N GLU A 83 -0.17 -16.27 18.86
CA GLU A 83 -1.59 -16.09 18.57
C GLU A 83 -2.18 -15.15 19.62
N VAL A 84 -2.98 -14.19 19.17
CA VAL A 84 -3.66 -13.22 20.01
C VAL A 84 -5.16 -13.37 19.77
N THR A 85 -5.89 -13.70 20.83
CA THR A 85 -7.36 -13.81 20.81
C THR A 85 -7.99 -12.96 21.90
N VAL A 86 -9.16 -12.39 21.61
CA VAL A 86 -10.02 -11.75 22.61
C VAL A 86 -11.48 -11.82 22.15
N TRP A 87 -12.38 -12.12 23.06
CA TRP A 87 -13.81 -12.01 22.80
C TRP A 87 -14.27 -10.58 23.07
N ALA A 88 -14.95 -9.98 22.10
CA ALA A 88 -15.46 -8.62 22.20
C ALA A 88 -16.97 -8.56 21.96
N ARG A 89 -17.65 -7.67 22.67
CA ARG A 89 -19.08 -7.37 22.50
C ARG A 89 -19.32 -5.89 22.75
N LEU A 90 -20.20 -5.24 22.00
CA LEU A 90 -20.54 -3.85 22.30
C LEU A 90 -21.46 -3.75 23.51
N ALA A 91 -21.42 -2.61 24.21
CA ALA A 91 -22.32 -2.34 25.29
C ALA A 91 -23.79 -2.30 24.81
N ALA A 92 -24.73 -2.53 25.72
CA ALA A 92 -26.15 -2.56 25.36
C ALA A 92 -26.62 -1.20 24.84
N GLY A 93 -27.19 -1.18 23.63
CA GLY A 93 -27.69 0.04 22.98
C GLY A 93 -26.72 0.66 21.97
N GLU A 94 -25.51 0.11 21.84
CA GLU A 94 -24.56 0.53 20.81
C GLU A 94 -24.96 0.02 19.43
N GLU A 95 -24.73 0.86 18.41
CA GLU A 95 -24.84 0.44 17.01
C GLU A 95 -23.63 -0.44 16.63
N PRO A 96 -23.80 -1.41 15.72
CA PRO A 96 -22.71 -2.26 15.25
C PRO A 96 -21.49 -1.45 14.79
N ALA A 97 -20.30 -1.86 15.25
CA ALA A 97 -19.05 -1.14 15.07
C ALA A 97 -17.88 -2.10 14.85
N SER A 98 -16.74 -1.58 14.39
CA SER A 98 -15.51 -2.36 14.26
C SER A 98 -14.61 -2.16 15.47
N LEU A 99 -14.05 -3.27 15.98
CA LEU A 99 -13.04 -3.28 17.03
C LEU A 99 -11.82 -4.07 16.56
N LYS A 100 -10.61 -3.55 16.79
CA LYS A 100 -9.35 -4.17 16.41
C LYS A 100 -8.41 -4.35 17.60
N VAL A 101 -7.62 -5.41 17.55
CA VAL A 101 -6.49 -5.64 18.44
C VAL A 101 -5.24 -5.12 17.77
N SER A 102 -4.47 -4.32 18.50
CA SER A 102 -3.23 -3.71 18.04
C SER A 102 -2.12 -3.89 19.07
N VAL A 103 -0.87 -3.82 18.62
CA VAL A 103 0.33 -3.83 19.46
C VAL A 103 1.07 -2.51 19.30
N GLN A 104 1.31 -1.83 20.41
CA GLN A 104 2.27 -0.72 20.48
C GLN A 104 3.64 -1.27 20.86
N ARG A 105 4.69 -0.80 20.16
CA ARG A 105 6.09 -1.08 20.45
C ARG A 105 6.84 0.22 20.72
N ASP A 106 7.44 0.35 21.89
CA ASP A 106 8.30 1.49 22.21
C ASP A 106 9.76 1.10 22.04
N THR A 107 10.56 1.91 21.34
CA THR A 107 11.99 1.63 21.11
C THR A 107 12.77 2.92 20.99
N GLY A 108 13.78 3.12 21.84
CA GLY A 108 14.79 4.17 21.65
C GLY A 108 14.22 5.59 21.61
N GLY A 109 13.04 5.82 22.21
CA GLY A 109 12.36 7.11 22.29
C GLY A 109 11.19 7.33 21.32
N GLY A 110 10.86 6.36 20.46
CA GLY A 110 9.68 6.40 19.58
C GLY A 110 8.72 5.23 19.83
N SER A 111 7.49 5.36 19.33
CA SER A 111 6.45 4.32 19.36
C SER A 111 6.08 3.90 17.94
N GLY A 112 5.99 2.59 17.69
CA GLY A 112 5.39 1.99 16.50
C GLY A 112 4.08 1.28 16.85
N TYR A 113 3.19 1.14 15.87
CA TYR A 113 1.85 0.56 16.07
C TYR A 113 1.54 -0.46 14.98
N ASP A 114 1.12 -1.64 15.41
CA ASP A 114 0.88 -2.79 14.56
C ASP A 114 -0.56 -3.29 14.74
N GLY A 115 -1.36 -3.31 13.69
CA GLY A 115 -2.63 -4.05 13.71
C GLY A 115 -2.38 -5.56 13.77
N VAL A 116 -3.14 -6.27 14.60
CA VAL A 116 -3.01 -7.72 14.81
C VAL A 116 -4.27 -8.48 14.38
N ALA A 117 -5.43 -8.04 14.85
CA ALA A 117 -6.68 -8.75 14.63
C ALA A 117 -7.87 -7.80 14.54
N GLY A 118 -8.98 -8.27 13.98
CA GLY A 118 -10.28 -7.62 14.15
C GLY A 118 -10.50 -6.31 13.39
N ALA A 119 -9.55 -5.81 12.59
CA ALA A 119 -9.71 -4.56 11.82
C ALA A 119 -11.06 -4.45 11.08
N ALA A 120 -11.63 -5.59 10.64
CA ALA A 120 -12.92 -5.71 9.96
C ALA A 120 -14.02 -6.44 10.72
N ALA A 121 -13.80 -6.79 11.99
CA ALA A 121 -14.78 -7.55 12.74
C ALA A 121 -16.02 -6.70 13.00
N ARG A 122 -17.19 -7.16 12.54
CA ARG A 122 -18.47 -6.53 12.86
C ARG A 122 -18.90 -6.97 14.26
N VAL A 123 -18.52 -6.19 15.26
CA VAL A 123 -18.91 -6.43 16.66
C VAL A 123 -20.29 -5.83 16.90
N THR A 124 -21.14 -6.52 17.65
CA THR A 124 -22.50 -6.07 17.95
C THR A 124 -22.78 -6.10 19.43
N ALA A 125 -23.85 -5.43 19.86
CA ALA A 125 -24.37 -5.55 21.21
C ALA A 125 -25.12 -6.87 21.43
N ASP A 126 -25.40 -7.69 20.41
CA ASP A 126 -26.25 -8.88 20.53
C ASP A 126 -25.46 -10.17 20.76
N ALA A 127 -24.19 -10.20 20.32
CA ALA A 127 -23.36 -11.40 20.38
C ALA A 127 -21.89 -11.08 20.63
N TRP A 128 -21.22 -11.99 21.33
CA TRP A 128 -19.76 -11.99 21.44
C TRP A 128 -19.11 -12.39 20.12
N THR A 129 -18.04 -11.68 19.76
CA THR A 129 -17.27 -11.88 18.54
C THR A 129 -15.81 -12.10 18.92
N GLU A 130 -15.24 -13.22 18.48
CA GLU A 130 -13.81 -13.48 18.68
C GLU A 130 -12.98 -12.66 17.68
N LEU A 131 -12.04 -11.89 18.20
CA LEU A 131 -11.00 -11.23 17.41
C LEU A 131 -9.75 -12.08 17.53
N THR A 132 -9.29 -12.66 16.42
CA THR A 132 -8.11 -13.53 16.37
C THR A 132 -7.12 -13.08 15.29
N GLY A 133 -5.83 -13.23 15.57
CA GLY A 133 -4.75 -12.93 14.65
C GLY A 133 -3.41 -13.39 15.19
N THR A 134 -2.37 -13.35 14.36
CA THR A 134 -1.00 -13.68 14.79
C THR A 134 -0.12 -12.45 14.81
N TYR A 135 0.88 -12.45 15.70
CA TYR A 135 1.85 -11.38 15.83
C TYR A 135 3.26 -11.93 15.99
N THR A 136 4.24 -11.30 15.35
CA THR A 136 5.66 -11.59 15.56
C THR A 136 6.35 -10.30 15.95
N LEU A 137 7.10 -10.31 17.04
CA LEU A 137 7.89 -9.15 17.43
C LEU A 137 9.18 -9.11 16.57
N GLY A 138 9.32 -8.07 15.74
CA GLY A 138 10.41 -7.97 14.78
C GLY A 138 11.80 -7.75 15.40
N GLY A 139 11.86 -7.02 16.51
CA GLY A 139 13.11 -6.65 17.16
C GLY A 139 12.92 -6.34 18.64
N PRO A 140 14.01 -6.19 19.41
CA PRO A 140 13.92 -5.87 20.83
C PRO A 140 13.23 -4.51 21.04
N VAL A 141 12.40 -4.43 22.08
CA VAL A 141 11.65 -3.23 22.43
C VAL A 141 11.82 -2.89 23.91
N ASP A 142 11.70 -1.61 24.25
CA ASP A 142 11.67 -1.15 25.63
C ASP A 142 10.35 -1.55 26.31
N LYS A 143 9.25 -1.56 25.53
CA LYS A 143 7.91 -1.93 25.97
C LYS A 143 7.07 -2.43 24.79
N ALA A 144 6.25 -3.45 25.03
CA ALA A 144 5.18 -3.89 24.14
C ALA A 144 3.83 -3.91 24.88
N GLN A 145 2.81 -3.32 24.28
CA GLN A 145 1.45 -3.33 24.82
C GLN A 145 0.46 -3.82 23.78
N VAL A 146 -0.32 -4.85 24.11
CA VAL A 146 -1.53 -5.18 23.38
C VAL A 146 -2.63 -4.23 23.83
N TYR A 147 -3.46 -3.78 22.89
CA TYR A 147 -4.64 -3.00 23.21
C TYR A 147 -5.78 -3.23 22.22
N VAL A 148 -7.01 -3.00 22.67
CA VAL A 148 -8.21 -3.05 21.81
C VAL A 148 -8.70 -1.63 21.57
N GLU A 149 -8.92 -1.29 20.32
CA GLU A 149 -9.35 0.02 19.83
C GLU A 149 -10.44 -0.14 18.75
N GLY A 150 -10.99 0.94 18.21
CA GLY A 150 -12.06 0.84 17.20
C GLY A 150 -12.89 2.10 17.05
N THR A 151 -14.10 1.99 16.49
CA THR A 151 -14.98 3.15 16.22
C THR A 151 -15.13 4.06 17.45
N VAL A 152 -14.93 5.37 17.27
CA VAL A 152 -15.03 6.36 18.35
C VAL A 152 -16.42 6.36 18.98
N GLY A 153 -16.49 6.52 20.31
CA GLY A 153 -17.73 6.62 21.06
C GLY A 153 -18.47 5.30 21.31
N ALA A 154 -18.04 4.18 20.71
CA ALA A 154 -18.61 2.87 21.01
C ALA A 154 -18.01 2.31 22.31
N ASP A 155 -18.86 2.09 23.31
CA ASP A 155 -18.51 1.37 24.54
C ASP A 155 -18.51 -0.15 24.28
N PHE A 156 -17.56 -0.88 24.85
CA PHE A 156 -17.41 -2.32 24.58
C PHE A 156 -16.94 -3.11 25.78
N LEU A 157 -17.19 -4.42 25.72
CA LEU A 157 -16.76 -5.43 26.69
C LEU A 157 -15.70 -6.32 26.05
N LEU A 158 -14.69 -6.70 26.84
CA LEU A 158 -13.67 -7.68 26.50
C LEU A 158 -13.75 -8.86 27.46
N ASP A 159 -13.54 -10.05 26.94
CA ASP A 159 -13.49 -11.27 27.72
C ASP A 159 -12.53 -12.30 27.10
N ASP A 160 -12.11 -13.29 27.88
CA ASP A 160 -11.32 -14.44 27.45
C ASP A 160 -10.11 -14.08 26.57
N PHE A 161 -9.33 -13.07 26.99
CA PHE A 161 -8.10 -12.70 26.28
C PHE A 161 -7.06 -13.81 26.40
N GLN A 162 -6.40 -14.14 25.30
CA GLN A 162 -5.23 -15.03 25.28
C GLN A 162 -4.13 -14.50 24.36
N LEU A 163 -2.90 -14.59 24.85
CA LEU A 163 -1.67 -14.44 24.08
C LEU A 163 -0.82 -15.69 24.33
N GLY A 164 -0.65 -16.50 23.31
CA GLY A 164 0.01 -17.81 23.41
C GLY A 164 0.88 -18.13 22.20
N GLU A 165 1.60 -19.25 22.25
CA GLU A 165 2.41 -19.73 21.14
C GLU A 165 1.52 -20.05 19.92
N ALA A 166 1.82 -19.46 18.77
CA ALA A 166 1.18 -19.85 17.51
C ALA A 166 1.92 -21.07 16.92
N VAL A 167 1.16 -22.04 16.42
CA VAL A 167 1.73 -23.12 15.61
C VAL A 167 1.97 -22.58 14.20
N ALA A 168 3.15 -22.00 13.97
CA ALA A 168 3.51 -21.47 12.66
C ALA A 168 3.58 -22.59 11.62
N THR A 169 2.88 -22.42 10.50
CA THR A 169 3.05 -23.30 9.34
C THR A 169 4.41 -23.03 8.71
N PRO A 170 5.29 -24.05 8.56
CA PRO A 170 6.59 -23.84 7.92
C PRO A 170 6.45 -23.33 6.49
N VAL A 171 7.36 -22.44 6.08
CA VAL A 171 7.39 -21.95 4.70
C VAL A 171 7.63 -23.10 3.71
N GLN A 172 6.96 -23.03 2.56
CA GLN A 172 7.11 -24.04 1.52
C GLN A 172 8.51 -23.96 0.89
N THR A 173 9.25 -25.07 0.93
CA THR A 173 10.64 -25.13 0.42
C THR A 173 10.76 -25.91 -0.89
N ASP A 174 9.67 -26.56 -1.31
CA ASP A 174 9.57 -27.40 -2.51
C ASP A 174 8.87 -26.68 -3.69
N ILE A 175 8.68 -25.37 -3.59
CA ILE A 175 8.11 -24.51 -4.63
C ILE A 175 9.19 -23.59 -5.25
N PRO A 176 9.12 -23.24 -6.56
CA PRO A 176 10.13 -22.38 -7.20
C PRO A 176 10.18 -20.96 -6.60
N ALA A 177 11.37 -20.40 -6.36
CA ALA A 177 11.45 -19.03 -5.88
C ALA A 177 10.96 -18.01 -6.93
N LEU A 178 10.19 -16.99 -6.52
CA LEU A 178 9.75 -15.92 -7.42
C LEU A 178 10.94 -15.20 -8.08
N LYS A 179 11.99 -14.90 -7.33
CA LYS A 179 13.26 -14.35 -7.86
C LYS A 179 13.87 -15.19 -8.97
N ASP A 180 13.89 -16.51 -8.83
CA ASP A 180 14.43 -17.40 -9.88
C ASP A 180 13.52 -17.44 -11.11
N VAL A 181 12.20 -17.47 -10.90
CA VAL A 181 11.19 -17.55 -11.97
C VAL A 181 11.17 -16.28 -12.84
N LEU A 182 11.28 -15.10 -12.22
CA LEU A 182 11.28 -13.82 -12.92
C LEU A 182 12.68 -13.41 -13.36
N GLY A 183 13.72 -13.70 -12.58
CA GLY A 183 15.12 -13.50 -12.94
C GLY A 183 15.53 -14.29 -14.19
N ALA A 184 15.02 -15.51 -14.37
CA ALA A 184 15.18 -16.26 -15.62
C ALA A 184 14.59 -15.57 -16.86
N ARG A 185 13.83 -14.48 -16.68
CA ARG A 185 13.25 -13.64 -17.74
C ARG A 185 13.88 -12.26 -17.86
N GLY A 186 14.87 -11.94 -17.01
CA GLY A 186 15.62 -10.68 -17.05
C GLY A 186 15.11 -9.60 -16.12
N ILE A 187 14.18 -9.90 -15.20
CA ILE A 187 13.84 -8.99 -14.11
C ILE A 187 14.95 -9.10 -13.06
N GLU A 188 15.70 -8.02 -12.83
CA GLU A 188 16.89 -8.02 -11.97
C GLU A 188 16.51 -8.00 -10.49
N HIS A 189 15.47 -7.25 -10.12
CA HIS A 189 15.02 -7.12 -8.75
C HIS A 189 13.58 -7.63 -8.60
N VAL A 190 13.41 -8.70 -7.83
CA VAL A 190 12.11 -9.23 -7.43
C VAL A 190 11.90 -8.90 -5.97
N GLY A 191 11.18 -7.81 -5.76
CA GLY A 191 11.05 -7.14 -4.49
C GLY A 191 9.80 -7.51 -3.69
N VAL A 192 9.83 -7.17 -2.41
CA VAL A 192 8.65 -7.18 -1.53
C VAL A 192 8.74 -6.04 -0.52
N ALA A 193 7.61 -5.41 -0.19
CA ALA A 193 7.54 -4.45 0.90
C ALA A 193 7.54 -5.18 2.25
N ILE A 194 8.41 -4.73 3.17
CA ILE A 194 8.57 -5.35 4.50
C ILE A 194 8.70 -4.29 5.59
N ASP A 195 8.43 -4.73 6.82
CA ASP A 195 8.86 -4.08 8.05
C ASP A 195 9.72 -5.03 8.91
N GLY A 196 10.06 -4.60 10.13
CA GLY A 196 10.92 -5.38 11.02
C GLY A 196 10.38 -6.78 11.34
N ARG A 197 9.06 -7.01 11.25
CA ARG A 197 8.43 -8.32 11.55
C ARG A 197 8.81 -9.37 10.52
N GLU A 198 9.01 -8.98 9.27
CA GLU A 198 9.40 -9.90 8.20
C GLU A 198 10.93 -10.07 8.08
N THR A 199 11.71 -9.46 8.98
CA THR A 199 13.17 -9.68 9.11
C THR A 199 13.54 -10.82 10.06
N VAL A 200 12.55 -11.47 10.68
CA VAL A 200 12.74 -12.57 11.63
C VAL A 200 11.77 -13.73 11.37
N GLY A 201 12.09 -14.89 11.94
CA GLY A 201 11.21 -16.08 11.93
C GLY A 201 10.82 -16.55 10.52
N ALA A 202 9.59 -17.07 10.40
CA ALA A 202 9.07 -17.58 9.13
C ALA A 202 8.93 -16.50 8.04
N GLY A 203 8.72 -15.24 8.43
CA GLY A 203 8.72 -14.09 7.51
C GLY A 203 10.08 -13.94 6.82
N ALA A 204 11.17 -13.92 7.59
CA ALA A 204 12.53 -13.84 7.04
C ALA A 204 12.87 -15.02 6.14
N ASP A 205 12.45 -16.23 6.54
CA ASP A 205 12.66 -17.44 5.75
C ASP A 205 11.94 -17.35 4.40
N LEU A 206 10.70 -16.84 4.37
CA LEU A 206 9.96 -16.65 3.13
C LEU A 206 10.62 -15.56 2.27
N VAL A 207 10.95 -14.41 2.87
CA VAL A 207 11.54 -13.27 2.17
C VAL A 207 12.85 -13.69 1.49
N SER A 208 13.76 -14.28 2.24
CA SER A 208 15.07 -14.72 1.76
C SER A 208 14.99 -15.80 0.67
N ARG A 209 13.91 -16.61 0.68
CA ARG A 209 13.68 -17.65 -0.34
C ARG A 209 13.08 -17.08 -1.61
N GLN A 210 12.12 -16.18 -1.50
CA GLN A 210 11.27 -15.79 -2.63
C GLN A 210 11.75 -14.52 -3.33
N PHE A 211 12.47 -13.65 -2.63
CA PHE A 211 12.82 -12.31 -3.10
C PHE A 211 14.34 -12.07 -3.02
N ASP A 212 14.83 -11.12 -3.82
CA ASP A 212 16.21 -10.63 -3.85
C ASP A 212 16.31 -9.10 -3.72
N ALA A 213 15.18 -8.41 -3.62
CA ALA A 213 15.10 -7.03 -3.15
C ALA A 213 13.99 -6.86 -2.10
N PHE A 214 14.02 -5.75 -1.35
CA PHE A 214 12.87 -5.30 -0.57
C PHE A 214 12.75 -3.77 -0.55
N THR A 215 11.54 -3.30 -0.22
CA THR A 215 11.24 -1.89 0.04
C THR A 215 10.84 -1.71 1.51
N PRO A 216 11.44 -0.77 2.26
CA PRO A 216 10.94 -0.40 3.59
C PRO A 216 9.52 0.18 3.48
N GLU A 217 8.51 -0.55 3.94
CA GLU A 217 7.09 -0.14 3.75
C GLU A 217 6.81 1.24 4.37
N ASN A 218 7.39 1.51 5.54
CA ASN A 218 7.22 2.78 6.27
C ASN A 218 8.52 3.38 6.82
N ALA A 219 9.55 2.56 7.05
CA ALA A 219 10.75 3.00 7.78
C ALA A 219 11.62 4.02 7.03
N GLY A 220 11.45 4.15 5.71
CA GLY A 220 12.14 5.16 4.88
C GLY A 220 11.34 6.45 4.65
N LYS A 221 10.09 6.53 5.13
CA LYS A 221 9.22 7.70 4.91
C LYS A 221 9.63 8.89 5.80
N PRO A 222 9.38 10.15 5.38
CA PRO A 222 9.87 11.33 6.09
C PRO A 222 9.46 11.41 7.56
N GLU A 223 8.24 11.02 7.93
CA GLU A 223 7.80 11.03 9.34
C GLU A 223 8.51 9.99 10.22
N SER A 224 8.89 8.85 9.63
CA SER A 224 9.62 7.78 10.32
C SER A 224 11.09 8.14 10.52
N VAL A 225 11.67 8.85 9.56
CA VAL A 225 13.10 9.17 9.53
C VAL A 225 13.41 10.49 10.23
N GLN A 226 12.54 11.50 10.13
CA GLN A 226 12.75 12.81 10.73
C GLN A 226 11.45 13.39 11.32
N PRO A 227 10.90 12.78 12.39
CA PRO A 227 9.63 13.19 12.99
C PRO A 227 9.64 14.63 13.50
N VAL A 228 10.81 15.14 13.93
CA VAL A 228 11.01 16.50 14.44
C VAL A 228 12.15 17.16 13.68
N GLU A 229 12.01 18.45 13.36
CA GLU A 229 13.04 19.22 12.64
C GLU A 229 14.44 19.03 13.26
N GLY A 230 15.36 18.52 12.45
CA GLY A 230 16.75 18.27 12.85
C GLY A 230 16.99 17.04 13.74
N GLN A 231 15.95 16.29 14.12
CA GLN A 231 16.08 15.06 14.92
C GLN A 231 15.73 13.85 14.06
N PHE A 232 16.73 13.03 13.78
CA PHE A 232 16.59 11.83 12.95
C PHE A 232 16.44 10.57 13.79
N THR A 233 15.63 9.63 13.31
CA THR A 233 15.39 8.32 13.90
C THR A 233 15.61 7.24 12.84
N PHE A 234 16.68 6.45 13.00
CA PHE A 234 17.05 5.41 12.03
C PHE A 234 16.82 4.00 12.52
N THR A 235 16.37 3.78 13.76
CA THR A 235 16.26 2.45 14.38
C THR A 235 15.54 1.41 13.51
N GLN A 236 14.38 1.76 12.94
CA GLN A 236 13.60 0.84 12.11
C GLN A 236 14.26 0.62 10.73
N LEU A 237 14.86 1.67 10.16
CA LEU A 237 15.59 1.56 8.89
C LEU A 237 16.86 0.72 9.06
N ASP A 238 17.60 0.93 10.15
CA ASP A 238 18.82 0.18 10.47
C ASP A 238 18.53 -1.30 10.69
N GLN A 239 17.40 -1.64 11.31
CA GLN A 239 16.97 -3.04 11.43
C GLN A 239 16.77 -3.70 10.05
N LEU A 240 16.16 -2.99 9.09
CA LEU A 240 15.97 -3.50 7.74
C LEU A 240 17.31 -3.59 6.99
N LEU A 241 18.18 -2.61 7.16
CA LEU A 241 19.52 -2.61 6.59
C LEU A 241 20.40 -3.75 7.16
N ASP A 242 20.30 -4.04 8.47
CA ASP A 242 20.94 -5.22 9.08
C ASP A 242 20.46 -6.52 8.43
N PHE A 243 19.16 -6.62 8.12
CA PHE A 243 18.61 -7.76 7.41
C PHE A 243 19.19 -7.86 6.00
N ALA A 244 19.19 -6.76 5.23
CA ALA A 244 19.79 -6.67 3.89
C ALA A 244 21.24 -7.17 3.87
N ASP A 245 22.06 -6.71 4.82
CA ASP A 245 23.46 -7.10 4.96
C ASP A 245 23.60 -8.60 5.25
N SER A 246 22.71 -9.16 6.09
CA SER A 246 22.75 -10.57 6.48
C SER A 246 22.24 -11.52 5.40
N SER A 247 21.26 -11.09 4.59
CA SER A 247 20.63 -11.90 3.55
C SER A 247 21.22 -11.69 2.16
N GLY A 248 21.99 -10.61 1.96
CA GLY A 248 22.47 -10.16 0.65
C GLY A 248 21.32 -9.68 -0.26
N THR A 249 20.29 -9.09 0.34
CA THR A 249 19.11 -8.57 -0.37
C THR A 249 19.27 -7.08 -0.68
N ASP A 250 18.95 -6.66 -1.90
CA ASP A 250 19.04 -5.26 -2.30
C ASP A 250 17.88 -4.44 -1.72
N VAL A 251 18.10 -3.13 -1.55
CA VAL A 251 17.10 -2.22 -0.98
C VAL A 251 16.65 -1.18 -2.01
N TYR A 252 15.33 -1.11 -2.22
CA TYR A 252 14.69 0.01 -2.91
C TYR A 252 14.19 1.00 -1.86
N TYR A 253 14.81 2.18 -1.75
CA TYR A 253 14.47 3.16 -0.71
C TYR A 253 13.19 3.92 -1.07
N HIS A 254 12.20 3.87 -0.20
CA HIS A 254 10.95 4.62 -0.33
C HIS A 254 10.74 5.46 0.95
N VAL A 255 10.74 6.79 0.93
CA VAL A 255 10.86 7.78 -0.19
C VAL A 255 11.40 9.08 0.40
N LEU A 256 12.04 9.95 -0.40
CA LEU A 256 12.55 11.25 0.09
C LEU A 256 11.47 12.32 0.26
N PHE A 257 10.57 12.48 -0.70
CA PHE A 257 9.51 13.51 -0.65
C PHE A 257 8.15 12.92 -1.05
N TRP A 258 7.18 13.04 -0.15
CA TRP A 258 5.81 12.61 -0.41
C TRP A 258 4.82 13.63 0.17
N HIS A 259 3.62 13.71 -0.39
CA HIS A 259 2.59 14.60 0.11
C HIS A 259 1.97 14.08 1.42
N SER A 260 2.04 12.76 1.65
CA SER A 260 1.61 12.09 2.88
C SER A 260 2.82 11.65 3.71
N GLN A 261 2.54 11.23 4.94
CA GLN A 261 3.53 10.75 5.92
C GLN A 261 4.77 11.65 6.02
N THR A 262 4.53 12.96 5.92
CA THR A 262 5.53 14.03 5.99
C THR A 262 5.13 14.97 7.12
N PRO A 263 5.99 15.17 8.14
CA PRO A 263 5.65 16.01 9.28
C PRO A 263 5.33 17.44 8.88
N ALA A 264 4.31 18.02 9.54
CA ALA A 264 3.86 19.38 9.25
C ALA A 264 4.96 20.44 9.37
N TRP A 265 5.96 20.22 10.23
CA TRP A 265 7.05 21.18 10.49
C TRP A 265 7.82 21.57 9.22
N PHE A 266 7.90 20.69 8.21
CA PHE A 266 8.52 21.02 6.91
C PHE A 266 7.91 22.31 6.32
N PHE A 267 6.60 22.49 6.49
CA PHE A 267 5.81 23.53 5.84
C PHE A 267 5.38 24.65 6.78
N LEU A 268 6.02 24.77 7.95
CA LEU A 268 5.71 25.80 8.94
C LEU A 268 6.95 26.63 9.34
N ASP A 269 6.75 27.93 9.50
CA ASP A 269 7.67 28.86 10.19
C ASP A 269 7.04 29.23 11.55
N GLY A 270 7.48 28.57 12.61
CA GLY A 270 6.71 28.50 13.85
C GLY A 270 5.36 27.81 13.60
N ASP A 271 4.26 28.51 13.86
CA ASP A 271 2.90 28.02 13.55
C ASP A 271 2.37 28.53 12.20
N ARG A 272 3.16 29.34 11.48
CA ARG A 272 2.73 29.98 10.22
C ARG A 272 2.99 29.05 9.03
N PRO A 273 1.98 28.70 8.22
CA PRO A 273 2.22 28.00 6.96
C PRO A 273 3.13 28.79 6.02
N LEU A 274 4.09 28.10 5.40
CA LEU A 274 4.93 28.67 4.35
C LEU A 274 4.10 29.10 3.14
N THR A 275 4.54 30.16 2.47
CA THR A 275 3.93 30.72 1.26
C THR A 275 4.84 30.50 0.05
N ASP A 276 4.42 30.94 -1.13
CA ASP A 276 5.25 30.98 -2.35
C ASP A 276 6.26 32.15 -2.36
N SER A 277 6.44 32.85 -1.23
CA SER A 277 7.42 33.94 -1.14
C SER A 277 8.86 33.43 -1.28
N PRO A 278 9.78 34.22 -1.85
CA PRO A 278 11.18 33.78 -2.04
C PRO A 278 11.88 33.32 -0.74
N ASP A 279 11.57 33.93 0.39
CA ASP A 279 12.17 33.58 1.69
C ASP A 279 11.64 32.23 2.20
N ASP A 280 10.33 31.99 2.10
CA ASP A 280 9.71 30.72 2.49
C ASP A 280 10.15 29.58 1.54
N GLN A 281 10.29 29.85 0.24
CA GLN A 281 10.86 28.91 -0.73
C GLN A 281 12.31 28.56 -0.40
N ALA A 282 13.12 29.54 -0.02
CA ALA A 282 14.51 29.29 0.39
C ALA A 282 14.58 28.45 1.66
N LEU A 283 13.70 28.70 2.63
CA LEU A 283 13.59 27.89 3.85
C LEU A 283 13.20 26.44 3.54
N LEU A 284 12.18 26.22 2.71
CA LEU A 284 11.75 24.87 2.35
C LEU A 284 12.85 24.10 1.61
N LYS A 285 13.55 24.74 0.66
CA LYS A 285 14.70 24.12 -0.03
C LYS A 285 15.83 23.76 0.92
N ALA A 286 16.14 24.63 1.90
CA ALA A 286 17.14 24.33 2.92
C ALA A 286 16.73 23.12 3.80
N ARG A 287 15.44 22.97 4.10
CA ARG A 287 14.91 21.81 4.82
C ARG A 287 14.95 20.54 3.98
N MET A 288 14.60 20.61 2.69
CA MET A 288 14.74 19.49 1.75
C MET A 288 16.20 19.02 1.70
N GLU A 289 17.15 19.94 1.56
CA GLU A 289 18.58 19.61 1.56
C GLU A 289 19.02 18.99 2.89
N ALA A 290 18.66 19.59 4.03
CA ALA A 290 19.02 19.07 5.34
C ALA A 290 18.45 17.66 5.60
N HIS A 291 17.23 17.38 5.14
CA HIS A 291 16.61 16.07 5.22
C HIS A 291 17.39 15.02 4.42
N VAL A 292 17.60 15.27 3.12
CA VAL A 292 18.34 14.38 2.21
C VAL A 292 19.77 14.17 2.71
N LYS A 293 20.44 15.25 3.15
CA LYS A 293 21.79 15.18 3.69
C LYS A 293 21.86 14.35 4.97
N GLY A 294 20.90 14.49 5.89
CA GLY A 294 20.89 13.71 7.13
C GLY A 294 20.78 12.21 6.87
N ILE A 295 19.95 11.80 5.92
CA ILE A 295 19.85 10.41 5.46
C ILE A 295 21.17 9.97 4.83
N ALA A 296 21.72 10.76 3.91
CA ALA A 296 22.97 10.42 3.23
C ALA A 296 24.17 10.31 4.18
N ASP A 297 24.28 11.22 5.15
CA ASP A 297 25.32 11.18 6.18
C ASP A 297 25.21 9.89 7.02
N HIS A 298 23.98 9.48 7.39
CA HIS A 298 23.74 8.25 8.13
C HIS A 298 24.13 7.01 7.33
N ILE A 299 23.66 6.91 6.07
CA ILE A 299 24.01 5.80 5.18
C ILE A 299 25.52 5.75 4.92
N ALA A 300 26.18 6.89 4.68
CA ALA A 300 27.62 6.94 4.48
C ALA A 300 28.43 6.58 5.74
N ALA A 301 27.92 6.92 6.93
CA ALA A 301 28.52 6.51 8.20
C ALA A 301 28.42 5.00 8.43
N ARG A 302 27.30 4.39 8.01
CA ARG A 302 27.07 2.95 8.10
C ARG A 302 27.88 2.17 7.06
N TYR A 303 27.98 2.68 5.84
CA TYR A 303 28.66 2.05 4.70
C TYR A 303 29.84 2.90 4.20
N PRO A 304 30.92 3.05 5.00
CA PRO A 304 32.04 3.93 4.66
C PRO A 304 32.80 3.51 3.40
N ASP A 305 32.69 2.25 3.00
CA ASP A 305 33.32 1.69 1.81
C ASP A 305 32.45 1.84 0.55
N GLY A 306 31.25 2.42 0.68
CA GLY A 306 30.32 2.67 -0.43
C GLY A 306 29.58 1.41 -0.92
N ASP A 307 29.46 0.40 -0.06
CA ASP A 307 28.82 -0.90 -0.30
C ASP A 307 27.38 -0.97 0.24
N SER A 308 26.72 0.17 0.38
CA SER A 308 25.31 0.26 0.76
C SER A 308 24.43 -0.62 -0.15
N PRO A 309 23.48 -1.41 0.40
CA PRO A 309 22.58 -2.27 -0.38
C PRO A 309 21.48 -1.48 -1.12
N ILE A 310 21.39 -0.17 -0.88
CA ILE A 310 20.41 0.70 -1.56
C ILE A 310 20.80 0.87 -3.03
N TRP A 311 20.05 0.24 -3.94
CA TRP A 311 20.30 0.30 -5.39
C TRP A 311 19.49 1.40 -6.09
N ALA A 312 18.26 1.64 -5.61
CA ALA A 312 17.34 2.65 -6.12
C ALA A 312 16.61 3.38 -4.99
N MET A 313 16.04 4.53 -5.34
CA MET A 313 15.15 5.28 -4.46
C MET A 313 14.05 5.99 -5.21
N ASP A 314 12.89 6.07 -4.57
CA ASP A 314 11.89 7.08 -4.89
C ASP A 314 12.38 8.43 -4.38
N VAL A 315 12.53 9.39 -5.29
CA VAL A 315 12.85 10.78 -4.96
C VAL A 315 11.56 11.51 -4.59
N VAL A 316 10.54 11.39 -5.44
CA VAL A 316 9.21 11.94 -5.17
C VAL A 316 8.16 10.85 -5.40
N ASN A 317 7.15 10.82 -4.54
CA ASN A 317 6.00 9.90 -4.65
C ASN A 317 4.70 10.69 -4.86
N GLU A 318 3.83 10.17 -5.72
CA GLU A 318 2.41 10.58 -5.87
C GLU A 318 2.23 12.09 -6.09
N VAL A 319 2.89 12.58 -7.13
CA VAL A 319 2.92 14.00 -7.48
C VAL A 319 1.83 14.38 -8.47
N ILE A 320 1.16 13.41 -9.10
CA ILE A 320 0.03 13.61 -10.00
C ILE A 320 -1.29 13.38 -9.25
N ASP A 321 -2.26 14.25 -9.48
CA ASP A 321 -3.61 14.11 -8.94
C ASP A 321 -4.41 13.05 -9.73
N ASP A 322 -5.51 12.54 -9.18
CA ASP A 322 -6.32 11.53 -9.88
C ASP A 322 -7.28 12.13 -10.93
N GLY A 323 -7.35 13.46 -11.01
CA GLY A 323 -8.15 14.17 -12.00
C GLY A 323 -7.68 15.60 -12.23
N PRO A 324 -8.31 16.29 -13.21
CA PRO A 324 -7.89 17.62 -13.60
C PRO A 324 -8.10 18.61 -12.45
N ASN A 325 -7.04 19.34 -12.10
CA ASN A 325 -7.06 20.32 -11.02
C ASN A 325 -6.58 21.71 -11.47
N GLY A 326 -6.11 21.83 -12.71
CA GLY A 326 -5.66 23.09 -13.31
C GLY A 326 -4.22 23.46 -12.99
N ASN A 327 -3.50 22.64 -12.23
CA ASN A 327 -2.05 22.73 -12.08
C ASN A 327 -1.34 22.23 -13.35
N PRO A 328 -0.09 22.64 -13.61
CA PRO A 328 0.71 22.06 -14.69
C PRO A 328 0.78 20.54 -14.54
N HIS A 329 0.51 19.82 -15.63
CA HIS A 329 0.50 18.35 -15.67
C HIS A 329 -0.46 17.72 -14.64
N ASP A 330 -1.50 18.45 -14.23
CA ASP A 330 -2.42 18.07 -13.15
C ASP A 330 -1.69 17.55 -11.90
N MET A 331 -0.55 18.19 -11.58
CA MET A 331 0.18 17.89 -10.36
C MET A 331 -0.69 18.13 -9.13
N ARG A 332 -0.63 17.22 -8.16
CA ARG A 332 -1.35 17.32 -6.89
C ARG A 332 -1.02 18.63 -6.18
N ASP A 333 -2.04 19.31 -5.66
CA ASP A 333 -1.91 20.55 -4.89
C ASP A 333 -1.37 20.32 -3.45
N SER A 334 -0.24 19.63 -3.36
CA SER A 334 0.46 19.34 -2.12
C SER A 334 1.12 20.59 -1.52
N ARG A 335 1.46 20.55 -0.23
CA ARG A 335 2.24 21.64 0.40
C ARG A 335 3.60 21.88 -0.26
N TRP A 336 4.21 20.84 -0.83
CA TRP A 336 5.40 20.97 -1.67
C TRP A 336 5.12 21.84 -2.90
N PHE A 337 4.06 21.51 -3.64
CA PHE A 337 3.65 22.25 -4.85
C PHE A 337 3.19 23.67 -4.53
N GLN A 338 2.38 23.88 -3.49
CA GLN A 338 1.87 25.20 -3.10
C GLN A 338 2.99 26.20 -2.76
N VAL A 339 4.12 25.72 -2.22
CA VAL A 339 5.26 26.58 -1.85
C VAL A 339 6.23 26.75 -3.02
N LEU A 340 6.57 25.67 -3.73
CA LEU A 340 7.68 25.66 -4.71
C LEU A 340 7.25 25.54 -6.17
N GLY A 341 5.95 25.33 -6.44
CA GLY A 341 5.44 24.93 -7.75
C GLY A 341 6.05 23.62 -8.25
N GLU A 342 5.94 23.33 -9.54
CA GLU A 342 6.54 22.14 -10.19
C GLU A 342 8.04 21.97 -9.86
N GLY A 343 8.76 23.06 -9.60
CA GLY A 343 10.20 23.06 -9.36
C GLY A 343 10.67 22.28 -8.14
N PHE A 344 9.78 21.87 -7.22
CA PHE A 344 10.20 21.00 -6.10
C PHE A 344 10.67 19.62 -6.58
N VAL A 345 10.10 19.11 -7.69
CA VAL A 345 10.49 17.81 -8.25
C VAL A 345 11.91 17.91 -8.82
N ASP A 346 12.19 18.95 -9.61
CA ASP A 346 13.53 19.24 -10.12
C ASP A 346 14.57 19.38 -9.00
N GLU A 347 14.22 20.09 -7.92
CA GLU A 347 15.09 20.26 -6.77
C GLU A 347 15.35 18.93 -6.06
N GLY A 348 14.30 18.15 -5.81
CA GLY A 348 14.41 16.84 -5.18
C GLY A 348 15.38 15.91 -5.91
N PHE A 349 15.28 15.83 -7.24
CA PHE A 349 16.19 15.02 -8.05
C PHE A 349 17.63 15.56 -8.02
N ARG A 350 17.85 16.88 -8.04
CA ARG A 350 19.20 17.45 -7.93
C ARG A 350 19.84 17.17 -6.57
N LEU A 351 19.09 17.30 -5.48
CA LEU A 351 19.54 16.96 -4.14
C LEU A 351 19.85 15.47 -4.03
N ALA A 352 18.94 14.61 -4.47
CA ALA A 352 19.15 13.17 -4.45
C ALA A 352 20.41 12.76 -5.23
N ARG A 353 20.63 13.31 -6.43
CA ARG A 353 21.86 13.04 -7.19
C ARG A 353 23.12 13.55 -6.49
N ALA A 354 23.06 14.70 -5.83
CA ALA A 354 24.21 15.27 -5.14
C ALA A 354 24.66 14.43 -3.95
N TYR A 355 23.70 13.87 -3.20
CA TYR A 355 23.97 13.12 -1.97
C TYR A 355 24.02 11.59 -2.18
N PHE A 356 23.40 11.06 -3.23
CA PHE A 356 23.37 9.64 -3.58
C PHE A 356 23.83 9.39 -5.03
N PRO A 357 25.09 9.70 -5.38
CA PRO A 357 25.56 9.69 -6.76
C PRO A 357 25.54 8.30 -7.43
N GLY A 358 25.57 7.21 -6.66
CA GLY A 358 25.53 5.83 -7.15
C GLY A 358 24.14 5.18 -7.20
N VAL A 359 23.13 5.80 -6.57
CA VAL A 359 21.78 5.25 -6.49
C VAL A 359 20.96 5.65 -7.72
N LYS A 360 20.07 4.76 -8.17
CA LYS A 360 19.10 5.04 -9.24
C LYS A 360 17.93 5.85 -8.71
N LEU A 361 17.61 6.95 -9.38
CA LEU A 361 16.62 7.92 -8.92
C LEU A 361 15.31 7.78 -9.70
N PHE A 362 14.23 7.43 -8.99
CA PHE A 362 12.91 7.20 -9.54
C PHE A 362 11.91 8.29 -9.13
N ILE A 363 10.97 8.57 -10.02
CA ILE A 363 9.68 9.18 -9.70
C ILE A 363 8.66 8.03 -9.61
N ASN A 364 7.78 8.02 -8.61
CA ASN A 364 6.83 6.94 -8.38
C ASN A 364 5.39 7.45 -8.24
N ASP A 365 4.40 6.76 -8.82
CA ASP A 365 3.00 7.14 -8.74
C ASP A 365 2.06 5.93 -8.97
N TYR A 366 0.85 5.99 -8.40
CA TYR A 366 -0.22 5.01 -8.65
C TYR A 366 -1.15 5.44 -9.77
N ASN A 367 -2.01 4.52 -10.22
CA ASN A 367 -2.96 4.74 -11.31
C ASN A 367 -2.29 5.17 -12.64
N THR A 368 -0.98 4.97 -12.79
CA THR A 368 -0.21 5.32 -14.00
C THR A 368 -0.58 4.45 -15.21
N GLU A 369 -1.36 3.40 -15.01
CA GLU A 369 -2.03 2.60 -16.02
C GLU A 369 -3.33 3.25 -16.52
N LEU A 370 -4.00 4.08 -15.72
CA LEU A 370 -5.23 4.76 -16.13
C LEU A 370 -4.91 5.76 -17.26
N PRO A 371 -5.66 5.76 -18.39
CA PRO A 371 -5.28 6.54 -19.56
C PRO A 371 -5.12 8.05 -19.33
N ALA A 372 -5.99 8.66 -18.50
CA ALA A 372 -5.95 10.09 -18.17
C ALA A 372 -4.70 10.41 -17.34
N LYS A 373 -4.62 9.89 -16.11
CA LYS A 373 -3.47 10.10 -15.22
C LYS A 373 -2.12 9.70 -15.83
N ARG A 374 -2.09 8.67 -16.68
CA ARG A 374 -0.89 8.33 -17.47
C ARG A 374 -0.43 9.50 -18.33
N ALA A 375 -1.33 10.18 -19.03
CA ALA A 375 -0.96 11.28 -19.92
C ALA A 375 -0.26 12.38 -19.11
N ASP A 376 -0.86 12.77 -17.99
CA ASP A 376 -0.35 13.81 -17.08
C ASP A 376 1.03 13.43 -16.52
N TYR A 377 1.18 12.18 -16.07
CA TYR A 377 2.44 11.64 -15.59
C TYR A 377 3.55 11.67 -16.66
N LEU A 378 3.23 11.27 -17.90
CA LEU A 378 4.17 11.28 -19.02
C LEU A 378 4.55 12.70 -19.46
N GLU A 379 3.64 13.68 -19.31
CA GLU A 379 3.96 15.08 -19.57
C GLU A 379 4.99 15.60 -18.57
N LEU A 380 4.80 15.33 -17.26
CA LEU A 380 5.77 15.70 -16.23
C LEU A 380 7.13 15.01 -16.46
N ILE A 381 7.15 13.70 -16.74
CA ILE A 381 8.39 12.97 -17.03
C ILE A 381 9.11 13.57 -18.25
N SER A 382 8.37 13.86 -19.32
CA SER A 382 8.94 14.50 -20.51
C SER A 382 9.52 15.87 -20.20
N ALA A 383 8.86 16.65 -19.33
CA ALA A 383 9.31 17.96 -18.91
C ALA A 383 10.60 17.87 -18.05
N LEU A 384 10.68 16.91 -17.12
CA LEU A 384 11.88 16.63 -16.32
C LEU A 384 13.08 16.25 -17.21
N VAL A 385 12.88 15.34 -18.16
CA VAL A 385 13.91 14.93 -19.13
C VAL A 385 14.35 16.14 -19.97
N ALA A 386 13.41 16.95 -20.46
CA ALA A 386 13.72 18.14 -21.26
C ALA A 386 14.50 19.21 -20.47
N ARG A 387 14.24 19.34 -19.17
CA ARG A 387 14.96 20.25 -18.26
C ARG A 387 16.31 19.69 -17.77
N GLY A 388 16.63 18.44 -18.09
CA GLY A 388 17.85 17.78 -17.65
C GLY A 388 17.87 17.48 -16.16
N ALA A 389 16.72 17.20 -15.55
CA ALA A 389 16.67 16.64 -14.21
C ALA A 389 17.39 15.26 -14.19
N PRO A 390 18.14 14.92 -13.12
CA PRO A 390 18.90 13.67 -13.05
C PRO A 390 18.02 12.46 -12.68
N ILE A 391 16.91 12.27 -13.41
CA ILE A 391 16.03 11.12 -13.31
C ILE A 391 16.64 9.90 -14.02
N ASP A 392 16.63 8.75 -13.36
CA ASP A 392 17.07 7.48 -13.96
C ASP A 392 15.91 6.56 -14.32
N GLY A 393 14.76 6.67 -13.62
CA GLY A 393 13.67 5.74 -13.85
C GLY A 393 12.28 6.24 -13.43
N VAL A 394 11.29 5.43 -13.80
CA VAL A 394 9.86 5.67 -13.60
C VAL A 394 9.24 4.47 -12.88
N GLY A 395 8.56 4.74 -11.77
CA GLY A 395 7.85 3.77 -10.96
C GLY A 395 6.37 3.71 -11.31
N HIS A 396 5.86 2.49 -11.42
CA HIS A 396 4.43 2.19 -11.54
C HIS A 396 4.01 1.39 -10.31
N GLN A 397 3.35 2.04 -9.33
CA GLN A 397 2.94 1.34 -8.10
C GLN A 397 2.11 0.09 -8.41
N ALA A 398 1.16 0.21 -9.33
CA ALA A 398 0.31 -0.89 -9.79
C ALA A 398 -0.55 -1.51 -8.67
N HIS A 399 -1.10 -0.66 -7.80
CA HIS A 399 -2.26 -0.99 -6.96
C HIS A 399 -3.50 -1.18 -7.83
N VAL A 400 -3.69 -2.38 -8.36
CA VAL A 400 -4.73 -2.67 -9.36
C VAL A 400 -5.86 -3.50 -8.77
N ASP A 401 -6.89 -3.72 -9.58
CA ASP A 401 -7.97 -4.65 -9.28
C ASP A 401 -8.06 -5.70 -10.38
N PHE A 402 -8.65 -6.86 -10.08
CA PHE A 402 -8.71 -7.96 -11.03
C PHE A 402 -9.50 -7.65 -12.32
N ALA A 403 -10.31 -6.59 -12.33
CA ALA A 403 -11.04 -6.11 -13.51
C ALA A 403 -10.28 -5.02 -14.27
N ARG A 404 -9.10 -4.57 -13.82
CA ARG A 404 -8.28 -3.54 -14.47
C ARG A 404 -7.49 -4.13 -15.64
N PRO A 405 -7.67 -3.68 -16.90
CA PRO A 405 -7.03 -4.31 -18.04
C PRO A 405 -5.49 -4.33 -17.96
N VAL A 406 -4.88 -5.52 -18.03
CA VAL A 406 -3.41 -5.66 -18.00
C VAL A 406 -2.72 -4.90 -19.15
N SER A 407 -3.44 -4.68 -20.25
CA SER A 407 -2.99 -3.88 -21.39
C SER A 407 -2.73 -2.42 -21.03
N TRP A 408 -3.43 -1.87 -20.04
CA TRP A 408 -3.28 -0.48 -19.67
C TRP A 408 -1.90 -0.23 -19.05
N LEU A 409 -1.43 -1.10 -18.16
CA LEU A 409 -0.06 -1.01 -17.63
C LEU A 409 0.99 -1.19 -18.74
N ARG A 410 0.78 -2.14 -19.65
CA ARG A 410 1.66 -2.31 -20.84
C ARG A 410 1.76 -1.04 -21.67
N ASP A 411 0.64 -0.35 -21.87
CA ASP A 411 0.60 0.86 -22.68
C ASP A 411 1.33 2.02 -21.98
N SER A 412 1.36 2.05 -20.64
CA SER A 412 2.20 2.95 -19.81
C SER A 412 3.68 2.66 -19.99
N ILE A 413 4.08 1.38 -19.84
CA ILE A 413 5.47 0.96 -19.99
C ILE A 413 6.04 1.39 -21.35
N ARG A 414 5.29 1.11 -22.41
CA ARG A 414 5.65 1.49 -23.78
C ARG A 414 5.63 3.00 -24.02
N ALA A 415 4.93 3.77 -23.19
CA ALA A 415 4.88 5.21 -23.31
C ALA A 415 6.12 5.87 -22.72
N VAL A 416 6.61 5.36 -21.60
CA VAL A 416 7.90 5.79 -21.02
C VAL A 416 9.05 5.49 -21.98
N GLU A 417 9.09 4.30 -22.58
CA GLU A 417 10.12 3.95 -23.58
C GLU A 417 10.15 4.91 -24.79
N ARG A 418 8.99 5.49 -25.15
CA ARG A 418 8.88 6.45 -26.25
C ARG A 418 9.41 7.84 -25.88
N ILE A 419 9.44 8.18 -24.59
CA ILE A 419 10.05 9.42 -24.09
C ILE A 419 11.57 9.28 -24.14
N ASP A 420 12.11 8.27 -23.46
CA ASP A 420 13.53 8.00 -23.43
C ASP A 420 13.79 6.54 -23.07
N THR A 421 14.41 5.80 -23.99
CA THR A 421 14.74 4.37 -23.80
C THR A 421 15.77 4.11 -22.71
N ARG A 422 16.37 5.15 -22.12
CA ARG A 422 17.33 5.03 -21.02
C ARG A 422 16.66 5.08 -19.65
N LEU A 423 15.39 5.48 -19.57
CA LEU A 423 14.65 5.45 -18.32
C LEU A 423 14.39 4.00 -17.92
N LEU A 424 14.90 3.63 -16.76
CA LEU A 424 14.58 2.38 -16.08
C LEU A 424 13.10 2.40 -15.70
N GLN A 425 12.47 1.22 -15.60
CA GLN A 425 11.08 1.14 -15.16
C GLN A 425 10.90 0.06 -14.11
N ALA A 426 10.17 0.39 -13.06
CA ALA A 426 9.89 -0.52 -11.95
C ALA A 426 8.39 -0.63 -11.75
N ILE A 427 7.91 -1.86 -11.53
CA ILE A 427 6.63 -2.08 -10.86
C ILE A 427 6.94 -2.10 -9.37
N THR A 428 6.48 -1.10 -8.63
CA THR A 428 7.03 -0.75 -7.31
C THR A 428 6.21 -1.27 -6.13
N GLU A 429 4.90 -1.44 -6.27
CA GLU A 429 3.99 -1.68 -5.14
C GLU A 429 2.82 -2.61 -5.53
N LEU A 430 3.11 -3.68 -6.28
CA LEU A 430 2.07 -4.52 -6.87
C LEU A 430 1.23 -5.24 -5.81
N ASP A 431 -0.07 -4.99 -5.86
CA ASP A 431 -1.11 -5.77 -5.23
C ASP A 431 -2.40 -5.74 -6.10
N VAL A 432 -3.27 -6.73 -5.93
CA VAL A 432 -4.45 -6.91 -6.80
C VAL A 432 -5.70 -7.09 -5.94
N ASN A 433 -6.55 -6.06 -5.89
CA ASN A 433 -7.84 -6.13 -5.22
C ASN A 433 -8.71 -7.24 -5.83
N ALA A 434 -9.35 -8.02 -4.97
CA ALA A 434 -10.43 -8.95 -5.29
C ALA A 434 -11.78 -8.24 -5.44
N SER A 435 -11.86 -6.95 -5.09
CA SER A 435 -12.92 -6.04 -5.54
C SER A 435 -12.73 -5.64 -7.01
N ASN A 436 -13.79 -5.16 -7.67
CA ASN A 436 -13.68 -4.38 -8.91
C ASN A 436 -13.85 -2.86 -8.66
N GLN A 437 -13.89 -2.45 -7.40
CA GLN A 437 -13.89 -1.06 -6.97
C GLN A 437 -12.49 -0.80 -6.45
N ASN A 438 -11.73 0.06 -7.13
CA ASN A 438 -10.39 0.41 -6.74
C ASN A 438 -10.06 1.81 -7.29
N GLU A 439 -9.90 2.75 -6.36
CA GLU A 439 -9.51 4.14 -6.65
C GLU A 439 -7.98 4.32 -6.65
N GLY A 440 -7.19 3.26 -6.45
CA GLY A 440 -5.74 3.31 -6.34
C GLY A 440 -5.29 3.51 -4.90
N ALA A 441 -4.25 4.32 -4.70
CA ALA A 441 -3.61 4.54 -3.40
C ALA A 441 -3.67 5.99 -2.91
N ASP A 442 -4.71 6.74 -3.28
CA ASP A 442 -4.89 8.10 -2.76
C ASP A 442 -5.23 8.09 -1.26
N VAL A 443 -4.23 8.34 -0.43
CA VAL A 443 -4.39 8.42 1.04
C VAL A 443 -5.02 9.72 1.52
N SER A 444 -5.23 10.72 0.64
CA SER A 444 -5.82 12.01 1.00
C SER A 444 -7.36 11.98 1.07
N GLY A 445 -7.99 10.94 0.53
CA GLY A 445 -9.44 10.74 0.58
C GLY A 445 -9.82 9.27 0.65
N ALA A 446 -10.40 8.83 1.76
CA ALA A 446 -11.03 7.51 1.83
C ALA A 446 -12.27 7.50 0.92
N PRO A 447 -12.42 6.52 0.01
CA PRO A 447 -13.63 6.33 -0.78
C PRO A 447 -14.86 6.30 0.14
N GLN A 448 -15.88 7.09 -0.21
CA GLN A 448 -17.14 7.11 0.53
C GLN A 448 -18.03 5.90 0.22
N ASP A 449 -17.75 5.17 -0.86
CA ASP A 449 -18.49 3.98 -1.25
C ASP A 449 -17.85 2.70 -0.70
N PRO A 450 -18.65 1.73 -0.21
CA PRO A 450 -18.12 0.51 0.35
C PRO A 450 -17.54 -0.38 -0.76
N TYR A 451 -16.25 -0.68 -0.67
CA TYR A 451 -15.63 -1.79 -1.38
C TYR A 451 -16.42 -3.07 -1.09
N THR A 452 -16.83 -3.76 -2.14
CA THR A 452 -17.55 -5.02 -2.04
C THR A 452 -16.84 -6.13 -2.80
N PRO A 453 -16.84 -7.36 -2.27
CA PRO A 453 -16.31 -8.49 -2.99
C PRO A 453 -17.23 -8.81 -4.18
N VAL A 454 -16.65 -8.97 -5.37
CA VAL A 454 -17.42 -9.36 -6.56
C VAL A 454 -17.93 -10.80 -6.44
N TYR A 455 -17.15 -11.65 -5.77
CA TYR A 455 -17.49 -13.03 -5.46
C TYR A 455 -17.82 -13.15 -3.98
N SER A 456 -18.97 -13.75 -3.65
CA SER A 456 -19.33 -14.01 -2.26
C SER A 456 -18.53 -15.15 -1.60
N ASP A 457 -17.71 -15.85 -2.38
CA ASP A 457 -16.88 -16.96 -1.96
C ASP A 457 -15.41 -16.60 -2.15
N ASP A 458 -14.66 -16.63 -1.04
CA ASP A 458 -13.26 -16.22 -1.00
C ASP A 458 -12.37 -17.11 -1.89
N ALA A 459 -12.70 -18.39 -2.06
CA ALA A 459 -11.93 -19.27 -2.94
C ALA A 459 -12.14 -18.91 -4.43
N GLN A 460 -13.35 -18.48 -4.82
CA GLN A 460 -13.62 -17.93 -6.15
C GLN A 460 -12.91 -16.60 -6.36
N ALA A 461 -12.97 -15.70 -5.37
CA ALA A 461 -12.27 -14.41 -5.40
C ALA A 461 -10.76 -14.62 -5.61
N GLY A 462 -10.14 -15.45 -4.77
CA GLY A 462 -8.73 -15.81 -4.87
C GLY A 462 -8.38 -16.46 -6.22
N ALA A 463 -9.23 -17.36 -6.73
CA ALA A 463 -9.02 -17.96 -8.04
C ALA A 463 -9.02 -16.90 -9.16
N GLU A 464 -9.94 -15.93 -9.15
CA GLU A 464 -9.98 -14.88 -10.17
C GLU A 464 -8.75 -13.96 -10.09
N VAL A 465 -8.33 -13.57 -8.88
CA VAL A 465 -7.06 -12.86 -8.68
C VAL A 465 -5.88 -13.67 -9.22
N GLY A 466 -5.85 -14.99 -8.99
CA GLY A 466 -4.82 -15.87 -9.57
C GLY A 466 -4.78 -15.86 -11.10
N TYR A 467 -5.94 -15.83 -11.76
CA TYR A 467 -6.01 -15.68 -13.21
C TYR A 467 -5.58 -14.30 -13.70
N TYR A 468 -5.85 -13.25 -12.92
CA TYR A 468 -5.35 -11.92 -13.19
C TYR A 468 -3.82 -11.87 -13.12
N TYR A 469 -3.23 -12.40 -12.05
CA TYR A 469 -1.77 -12.53 -11.91
C TYR A 469 -1.14 -13.31 -13.06
N ARG A 470 -1.79 -14.37 -13.55
CA ARG A 470 -1.34 -15.07 -14.77
C ARG A 470 -1.24 -14.14 -15.97
N ASP A 471 -2.29 -13.39 -16.25
CA ASP A 471 -2.36 -12.52 -17.43
C ASP A 471 -1.40 -11.32 -17.30
N LEU A 472 -1.30 -10.74 -16.10
CA LEU A 472 -0.36 -9.68 -15.77
C LEU A 472 1.10 -10.15 -15.94
N PHE A 473 1.47 -11.29 -15.35
CA PHE A 473 2.84 -11.78 -15.45
C PHE A 473 3.18 -12.37 -16.81
N GLN A 474 2.19 -12.80 -17.60
CA GLN A 474 2.41 -13.06 -19.02
C GLN A 474 2.79 -11.77 -19.77
N MET A 475 2.14 -10.65 -19.47
CA MET A 475 2.47 -9.34 -20.04
C MET A 475 3.84 -8.85 -19.57
N ILE A 476 4.13 -8.89 -18.27
CA ILE A 476 5.43 -8.49 -17.70
C ILE A 476 6.57 -9.26 -18.37
N ARG A 477 6.44 -10.58 -18.54
CA ARG A 477 7.45 -11.40 -19.24
C ARG A 477 7.67 -10.99 -20.69
N GLN A 478 6.63 -10.48 -21.36
CA GLN A 478 6.76 -9.95 -22.72
C GLN A 478 7.42 -8.56 -22.74
N GLN A 479 7.41 -7.83 -21.63
CA GLN A 479 8.03 -6.52 -21.47
C GLN A 479 9.27 -6.56 -20.55
N ALA A 480 9.83 -7.74 -20.27
CA ALA A 480 10.88 -7.90 -19.27
C ALA A 480 12.18 -7.14 -19.61
N SER A 481 12.44 -6.86 -20.90
CA SER A 481 13.56 -6.01 -21.31
C SER A 481 13.38 -4.53 -20.95
N SER A 482 12.19 -4.16 -20.52
CA SER A 482 11.76 -2.79 -20.25
C SER A 482 11.49 -2.55 -18.77
N ILE A 483 11.60 -3.59 -17.93
CA ILE A 483 11.24 -3.58 -16.51
C ILE A 483 12.41 -4.14 -15.72
N ASP A 484 12.99 -3.32 -14.85
CA ASP A 484 14.14 -3.66 -14.01
C ASP A 484 13.73 -4.33 -12.70
N SER A 485 12.59 -3.91 -12.14
CA SER A 485 12.10 -4.37 -10.84
C SER A 485 10.61 -4.69 -10.86
N VAL A 486 10.23 -5.74 -10.13
CA VAL A 486 8.83 -6.05 -9.78
C VAL A 486 8.76 -6.30 -8.27
N THR A 487 8.10 -5.39 -7.56
CA THR A 487 7.95 -5.42 -6.10
C THR A 487 6.50 -5.60 -5.70
N PHE A 488 6.22 -6.52 -4.77
CA PHE A 488 4.87 -6.73 -4.21
C PHE A 488 4.69 -5.90 -2.93
N TRP A 489 3.53 -5.26 -2.75
CA TRP A 489 3.29 -4.42 -1.57
C TRP A 489 2.77 -5.22 -0.35
N GLY A 490 3.64 -6.11 0.12
CA GLY A 490 3.43 -6.93 1.31
C GLY A 490 3.82 -8.39 1.08
N VAL A 491 4.20 -9.08 2.15
CA VAL A 491 4.66 -10.48 2.10
C VAL A 491 3.51 -11.46 1.93
N SER A 492 2.37 -11.21 2.57
CA SER A 492 1.22 -12.10 2.54
C SER A 492 -0.10 -11.34 2.70
N ASN A 493 -1.21 -12.00 2.37
CA ASN A 493 -2.55 -11.41 2.47
C ASN A 493 -2.86 -10.86 3.88
N ALA A 494 -2.43 -11.55 4.94
CA ALA A 494 -2.56 -11.09 6.33
C ALA A 494 -1.82 -9.77 6.62
N ARG A 495 -0.85 -9.41 5.80
CA ARG A 495 -0.01 -8.21 5.94
C ARG A 495 -0.37 -7.11 4.93
N SER A 496 -1.40 -7.30 4.11
CA SER A 496 -1.80 -6.29 3.12
C SER A 496 -2.58 -5.14 3.76
N TRP A 497 -2.12 -3.92 3.52
CA TRP A 497 -2.81 -2.68 3.86
C TRP A 497 -4.26 -2.62 3.33
N LEU A 498 -4.55 -3.29 2.20
CA LEU A 498 -5.88 -3.36 1.61
C LEU A 498 -6.91 -4.02 2.54
N ARG A 499 -6.49 -4.89 3.47
CA ARG A 499 -7.42 -5.50 4.44
C ARG A 499 -7.89 -4.55 5.52
N THR A 500 -7.21 -3.43 5.72
CA THR A 500 -7.47 -2.51 6.83
C THR A 500 -7.84 -1.10 6.40
N TRP A 501 -7.34 -0.65 5.24
CA TRP A 501 -7.55 0.67 4.71
C TRP A 501 -8.10 0.59 3.27
N PRO A 502 -8.96 1.54 2.84
CA PRO A 502 -9.53 2.68 3.60
C PRO A 502 -10.66 2.27 4.53
N ILE A 503 -11.21 1.09 4.28
CA ILE A 503 -12.13 0.39 5.15
C ILE A 503 -11.63 -1.04 5.29
N ALA A 504 -12.18 -1.75 6.26
CA ALA A 504 -11.74 -3.08 6.57
C ALA A 504 -12.32 -4.12 5.59
N ARG A 505 -11.45 -4.93 4.99
CA ARG A 505 -11.76 -5.85 3.87
C ARG A 505 -11.03 -7.19 4.06
N PRO A 506 -11.43 -8.02 5.02
CA PRO A 506 -10.67 -9.20 5.45
C PRO A 506 -10.65 -10.30 4.39
N TRP A 507 -11.57 -10.25 3.42
CA TRP A 507 -11.70 -11.16 2.28
C TRP A 507 -10.74 -10.85 1.14
N GLU A 508 -10.03 -9.72 1.16
CA GLU A 508 -9.03 -9.40 0.13
C GLU A 508 -7.91 -10.46 0.14
N GLN A 509 -7.53 -10.92 -1.05
CA GLN A 509 -6.43 -11.87 -1.27
C GLN A 509 -5.43 -11.35 -2.31
N PRO A 510 -4.80 -10.19 -2.05
CA PRO A 510 -4.16 -9.44 -3.11
C PRO A 510 -2.73 -9.88 -3.43
N LEU A 511 -2.12 -10.75 -2.63
CA LEU A 511 -0.69 -11.07 -2.66
C LEU A 511 -0.41 -12.55 -2.97
N PRO A 512 0.83 -12.90 -3.37
CA PRO A 512 1.20 -14.27 -3.74
C PRO A 512 1.07 -15.30 -2.62
N PHE A 513 1.16 -14.89 -1.35
CA PHE A 513 1.13 -15.80 -0.21
C PHE A 513 -0.09 -15.53 0.69
N ASP A 514 -0.70 -16.60 1.20
CA ASP A 514 -1.84 -16.53 2.11
C ASP A 514 -1.41 -16.21 3.54
N ASP A 515 -2.40 -16.15 4.45
CA ASP A 515 -2.22 -15.73 5.84
C ASP A 515 -1.25 -16.65 6.61
N ASP A 516 -1.06 -17.89 6.14
CA ASP A 516 -0.15 -18.89 6.70
C ASP A 516 1.20 -18.96 5.95
N LEU A 517 1.51 -17.94 5.14
CA LEU A 517 2.73 -17.86 4.31
C LEU A 517 2.83 -18.97 3.25
N GLN A 518 1.71 -19.58 2.86
CA GLN A 518 1.65 -20.63 1.84
C GLN A 518 1.30 -20.05 0.47
N ALA A 519 1.68 -20.73 -0.61
CA ALA A 519 1.42 -20.27 -1.97
C ALA A 519 -0.08 -20.18 -2.28
N ALA A 520 -0.56 -18.95 -2.47
CA ALA A 520 -1.94 -18.65 -2.84
C ALA A 520 -2.16 -18.78 -4.37
N PRO A 521 -3.41 -18.71 -4.87
CA PRO A 521 -3.68 -18.70 -6.31
C PRO A 521 -2.89 -17.62 -7.09
N ALA A 522 -2.65 -16.44 -6.50
CA ALA A 522 -1.79 -15.41 -7.08
C ALA A 522 -0.38 -15.91 -7.42
N TYR A 523 0.28 -16.61 -6.48
CA TYR A 523 1.58 -17.25 -6.72
C TYR A 523 1.51 -18.26 -7.88
N TRP A 524 0.48 -19.12 -7.92
CA TRP A 524 0.34 -20.09 -9.01
C TRP A 524 0.05 -19.42 -10.34
N GLY A 525 -0.65 -18.29 -10.36
CA GLY A 525 -0.82 -17.45 -11.55
C GLY A 525 0.51 -17.01 -12.12
N ILE A 526 1.45 -16.62 -11.26
CA ILE A 526 2.81 -16.26 -11.64
C ILE A 526 3.55 -17.51 -12.13
N VAL A 527 3.64 -18.57 -11.31
CA VAL A 527 4.63 -19.64 -11.47
C VAL A 527 4.16 -20.78 -12.39
N ASP A 528 2.95 -21.29 -12.17
CA ASP A 528 2.37 -22.40 -12.96
C ASP A 528 0.84 -22.34 -12.95
N ALA A 529 0.28 -21.72 -13.99
CA ALA A 529 -1.15 -21.52 -14.14
C ALA A 529 -1.97 -22.82 -14.20
N LYS A 530 -1.34 -24.00 -14.37
CA LYS A 530 -2.03 -25.30 -14.31
C LYS A 530 -2.43 -25.69 -12.89
N ARG A 531 -1.84 -25.06 -11.87
CA ARG A 531 -2.15 -25.25 -10.45
C ARG A 531 -3.22 -24.30 -9.94
N LEU A 532 -3.68 -23.37 -10.78
CA LEU A 532 -4.82 -22.52 -10.43
C LEU A 532 -6.09 -23.36 -10.22
N PRO A 533 -6.94 -22.99 -9.24
CA PRO A 533 -8.29 -23.53 -9.15
C PRO A 533 -9.09 -23.29 -10.42
N ALA A 534 -10.24 -23.97 -10.55
CA ALA A 534 -11.14 -23.72 -11.67
C ALA A 534 -11.59 -22.25 -11.68
N ARG A 535 -11.45 -21.58 -12.83
CA ARG A 535 -11.88 -20.18 -12.97
C ARG A 535 -13.39 -20.05 -12.70
N PRO A 536 -13.83 -19.16 -11.80
CA PRO A 536 -15.26 -18.96 -11.54
C PRO A 536 -15.97 -18.34 -12.74
N ALA A 537 -17.30 -18.27 -12.70
CA ALA A 537 -18.09 -17.54 -13.68
C ALA A 537 -17.66 -16.05 -13.73
N ASP A 538 -17.81 -15.44 -14.90
CA ASP A 538 -17.50 -14.03 -15.07
C ASP A 538 -18.65 -13.16 -14.55
N LEU A 539 -18.38 -12.38 -13.51
CA LEU A 539 -19.33 -11.46 -12.88
C LEU A 539 -18.90 -9.99 -13.02
N SER A 540 -17.72 -9.73 -13.60
CA SER A 540 -17.19 -8.38 -13.78
C SER A 540 -17.71 -7.77 -15.07
N ALA A 541 -18.19 -6.53 -15.00
CA ALA A 541 -18.56 -5.79 -16.20
C ALA A 541 -17.32 -5.17 -16.88
N PRO A 542 -17.35 -4.95 -18.22
CA PRO A 542 -16.26 -4.30 -18.92
C PRO A 542 -15.91 -2.92 -18.34
N ARG A 543 -14.63 -2.57 -18.31
CA ARG A 543 -14.21 -1.18 -18.06
C ARG A 543 -14.30 -0.37 -19.33
N ILE A 544 -14.97 0.78 -19.25
CA ILE A 544 -15.03 1.79 -20.32
C ILE A 544 -14.00 2.86 -19.96
N ALA A 545 -13.13 3.22 -20.90
CA ALA A 545 -12.18 4.32 -20.72
C ALA A 545 -12.93 5.65 -20.57
N ASP A 546 -12.43 6.52 -19.70
CA ASP A 546 -13.02 7.83 -19.47
C ASP A 546 -12.93 8.71 -20.72
N VAL A 547 -13.89 9.63 -20.83
CA VAL A 547 -14.00 10.59 -21.93
C VAL A 547 -14.23 11.96 -21.32
N ASP A 548 -13.38 12.92 -21.63
CA ASP A 548 -13.55 14.29 -21.17
C ASP A 548 -14.80 14.92 -21.75
N ASP A 549 -15.35 15.89 -21.01
CA ASP A 549 -16.42 16.73 -21.50
C ASP A 549 -15.97 17.53 -22.73
N ILE A 550 -16.86 17.65 -23.71
CA ILE A 550 -16.58 18.33 -24.97
C ILE A 550 -17.29 19.66 -25.02
N THR A 551 -16.53 20.74 -25.10
CA THR A 551 -17.09 22.08 -25.33
C THR A 551 -17.14 22.44 -26.82
N ALA A 552 -18.23 23.06 -27.25
CA ALA A 552 -18.39 23.52 -28.63
C ALA A 552 -19.21 24.81 -28.71
N VAL A 553 -19.10 25.52 -29.84
CA VAL A 553 -19.87 26.76 -30.08
C VAL A 553 -20.82 26.56 -31.26
N ALA A 554 -22.11 26.81 -31.04
CA ALA A 554 -23.12 26.82 -32.08
C ALA A 554 -23.37 28.22 -32.65
N THR A 555 -23.35 28.31 -33.98
CA THR A 555 -23.74 29.52 -34.74
C THR A 555 -25.22 29.52 -35.13
N LYS A 556 -25.91 28.38 -34.97
CA LYS A 556 -27.33 28.20 -35.31
C LYS A 556 -28.13 27.80 -34.07
N ALA A 557 -29.41 28.17 -34.04
CA ALA A 557 -30.32 27.80 -32.95
C ALA A 557 -30.58 26.29 -32.87
N THR A 558 -30.35 25.54 -33.95
CA THR A 558 -30.52 24.09 -34.02
C THR A 558 -29.38 23.31 -33.36
N GLY A 559 -28.35 23.99 -32.85
CA GLY A 559 -27.16 23.35 -32.29
C GLY A 559 -26.01 23.19 -33.28
N VAL A 560 -24.99 22.42 -32.89
CA VAL A 560 -23.76 22.18 -33.66
C VAL A 560 -23.45 20.67 -33.71
N ARG A 561 -22.82 20.23 -34.79
CA ARG A 561 -22.30 18.86 -34.90
C ARG A 561 -21.02 18.78 -34.08
N VAL A 562 -21.02 17.97 -33.04
CA VAL A 562 -19.84 17.69 -32.21
C VAL A 562 -19.46 16.22 -32.42
N PRO A 563 -18.49 15.91 -33.30
CA PRO A 563 -18.00 14.55 -33.41
C PRO A 563 -17.19 14.21 -32.15
N TYR A 564 -17.43 13.02 -31.60
CA TYR A 564 -16.62 12.47 -30.52
C TYR A 564 -16.11 11.08 -30.87
N THR A 565 -15.00 10.68 -30.25
CA THR A 565 -14.44 9.34 -30.38
C THR A 565 -15.19 8.41 -29.43
N LEU A 566 -15.60 7.22 -29.90
CA LEU A 566 -16.19 6.24 -28.99
C LEU A 566 -15.11 5.83 -27.98
N PRO A 567 -15.42 5.79 -26.67
CA PRO A 567 -14.47 5.23 -25.73
C PRO A 567 -14.20 3.77 -26.06
N SER A 568 -12.99 3.32 -25.77
CA SER A 568 -12.69 1.89 -25.74
C SER A 568 -13.35 1.26 -24.52
N ALA A 569 -13.82 0.03 -24.66
CA ALA A 569 -14.12 -0.82 -23.51
C ALA A 569 -13.33 -2.12 -23.62
N ILE A 570 -12.91 -2.61 -22.47
CA ILE A 570 -12.14 -3.84 -22.36
C ILE A 570 -12.56 -4.59 -21.10
N ASP A 571 -12.73 -5.88 -21.28
CA ASP A 571 -12.99 -6.85 -20.23
C ASP A 571 -11.76 -7.77 -20.11
N THR A 572 -11.41 -8.19 -18.89
CA THR A 572 -10.18 -8.96 -18.64
C THR A 572 -10.25 -10.38 -19.19
N ARG A 573 -11.46 -10.89 -19.49
CA ARG A 573 -11.67 -12.22 -20.08
C ARG A 573 -11.95 -12.16 -21.57
N ASP A 574 -12.70 -11.16 -22.02
CA ASP A 574 -13.13 -11.02 -23.41
C ASP A 574 -12.23 -10.14 -24.28
N GLY A 575 -11.34 -9.35 -23.66
CA GLY A 575 -10.53 -8.35 -24.34
C GLY A 575 -11.39 -7.16 -24.78
N ASN A 576 -11.15 -6.65 -25.98
CA ASN A 576 -11.88 -5.46 -26.47
C ASN A 576 -13.38 -5.75 -26.64
N VAL A 577 -14.21 -4.95 -25.98
CA VAL A 577 -15.68 -5.02 -26.01
C VAL A 577 -16.24 -3.86 -26.82
N ARG A 578 -17.33 -4.12 -27.56
CA ARG A 578 -18.00 -3.09 -28.36
C ARG A 578 -18.75 -2.11 -27.45
N VAL A 579 -18.53 -0.81 -27.68
CA VAL A 579 -19.25 0.28 -27.03
C VAL A 579 -20.33 0.86 -27.95
N VAL A 580 -21.49 1.18 -27.37
CA VAL A 580 -22.57 1.93 -28.02
C VAL A 580 -22.89 3.17 -27.18
N CYS A 581 -22.86 4.35 -27.79
CA CYS A 581 -23.16 5.62 -27.10
C CYS A 581 -24.40 6.32 -27.68
N ALA A 582 -25.15 7.00 -26.81
CA ALA A 582 -26.33 7.79 -27.14
C ALA A 582 -26.31 9.15 -26.41
N PRO A 583 -26.54 10.30 -27.09
CA PRO A 583 -26.74 10.46 -28.53
C PRO A 583 -25.51 10.03 -29.36
N PRO A 584 -25.66 9.53 -30.60
CA PRO A 584 -24.55 8.97 -31.37
C PRO A 584 -23.52 10.04 -31.75
N ARG A 585 -22.25 9.64 -31.93
CA ARG A 585 -21.13 10.53 -32.31
C ARG A 585 -21.30 11.37 -33.57
N SER A 586 -22.27 11.03 -34.41
CA SER A 586 -22.65 11.79 -35.61
C SER A 586 -23.88 12.68 -35.38
N GLY A 587 -24.29 12.91 -34.14
CA GLY A 587 -25.44 13.72 -33.76
C GLY A 587 -25.22 15.23 -33.95
N ILE A 588 -26.32 15.97 -33.89
CA ILE A 588 -26.31 17.43 -33.68
C ILE A 588 -26.68 17.66 -32.22
N PHE A 589 -25.86 18.42 -31.52
CA PHE A 589 -26.04 18.74 -30.11
C PHE A 589 -26.65 20.13 -29.97
N PRO A 590 -27.80 20.28 -29.29
CA PRO A 590 -28.44 21.58 -29.08
C PRO A 590 -27.57 22.48 -28.19
N VAL A 591 -27.81 23.79 -28.22
CA VAL A 591 -27.22 24.72 -27.25
C VAL A 591 -27.63 24.32 -25.83
N GLY A 592 -26.67 24.25 -24.92
CA GLY A 592 -26.80 23.71 -23.56
C GLY A 592 -25.90 22.49 -23.35
N THR A 593 -26.11 21.81 -22.22
CA THR A 593 -25.38 20.57 -21.88
C THR A 593 -26.19 19.35 -22.33
N THR A 594 -25.55 18.43 -23.04
CA THR A 594 -26.13 17.13 -23.43
C THR A 594 -25.25 16.01 -22.91
N THR A 595 -25.76 15.22 -21.97
CA THR A 595 -25.06 14.02 -21.49
C THR A 595 -25.13 12.90 -22.52
N VAL A 596 -23.96 12.36 -22.88
CA VAL A 596 -23.81 11.17 -23.70
C VAL A 596 -23.61 9.97 -22.78
N THR A 597 -24.45 8.95 -22.91
CA THR A 597 -24.29 7.68 -22.19
C THR A 597 -23.72 6.61 -23.11
N CYS A 598 -22.59 6.03 -22.73
CA CYS A 598 -21.92 4.93 -23.40
C CYS A 598 -22.14 3.62 -22.63
N THR A 599 -22.46 2.53 -23.34
CA THR A 599 -22.74 1.21 -22.77
C THR A 599 -21.86 0.15 -23.41
N ALA A 600 -21.27 -0.72 -22.59
CA ALA A 600 -20.52 -1.90 -22.99
C ALA A 600 -21.15 -3.16 -22.37
N LYS A 601 -21.15 -4.26 -23.12
CA LYS A 601 -21.65 -5.57 -22.67
C LYS A 601 -20.72 -6.68 -23.12
N ASP A 602 -20.25 -7.50 -22.18
CA ASP A 602 -19.37 -8.66 -22.44
C ASP A 602 -20.14 -9.90 -22.95
N ARG A 603 -19.43 -11.01 -23.14
CA ARG A 603 -20.01 -12.29 -23.55
C ARG A 603 -20.76 -13.01 -22.43
N ALA A 604 -20.40 -12.77 -21.17
CA ALA A 604 -21.08 -13.33 -20.00
C ALA A 604 -22.44 -12.65 -19.72
N GLY A 605 -22.64 -11.47 -20.29
CA GLY A 605 -23.84 -10.67 -20.18
C GLY A 605 -23.74 -9.50 -19.22
N ASN A 606 -22.59 -9.24 -18.58
CA ASN A 606 -22.42 -8.13 -17.66
C ASN A 606 -22.35 -6.81 -18.45
N VAL A 607 -22.84 -5.73 -17.84
CA VAL A 607 -23.05 -4.45 -18.51
C VAL A 607 -22.47 -3.32 -17.66
N ARG A 608 -21.71 -2.41 -18.29
CA ARG A 608 -21.29 -1.15 -17.68
C ARG A 608 -21.76 0.04 -18.52
N THR A 609 -22.04 1.14 -17.85
CA THR A 609 -22.28 2.44 -18.48
C THR A 609 -21.30 3.49 -17.97
N SER A 610 -20.93 4.43 -18.84
CA SER A 610 -20.17 5.65 -18.51
C SER A 610 -20.82 6.84 -19.21
N THR A 611 -20.59 8.05 -18.71
CA THR A 611 -21.17 9.29 -19.24
C THR A 611 -20.13 10.39 -19.36
N PHE A 612 -20.31 11.26 -20.34
CA PHE A 612 -19.61 12.53 -20.47
C PHE A 612 -20.57 13.58 -21.04
N ASP A 613 -20.29 14.85 -20.83
CA ASP A 613 -21.13 15.95 -21.27
C ASP A 613 -20.60 16.60 -22.56
N VAL A 614 -21.54 16.97 -23.44
CA VAL A 614 -21.28 17.86 -24.57
C VAL A 614 -21.91 19.21 -24.27
N ILE A 615 -21.07 20.22 -24.02
CA ILE A 615 -21.47 21.57 -23.60
C ILE A 615 -21.40 22.51 -24.81
N VAL A 616 -22.55 22.91 -25.33
CA VAL A 616 -22.66 23.77 -26.51
C VAL A 616 -23.07 25.19 -26.10
N THR A 617 -22.19 26.17 -26.31
CA THR A 617 -22.49 27.59 -26.10
C THR A 617 -22.93 28.27 -27.40
N ARG A 618 -23.55 29.45 -27.31
CA ARG A 618 -24.00 30.21 -28.49
C ARG A 618 -22.95 31.26 -28.87
N ALA A 619 -22.62 31.35 -30.16
CA ALA A 619 -21.75 32.43 -30.64
C ALA A 619 -22.41 33.81 -30.42
N GLY A 620 -21.77 34.67 -29.62
CA GLY A 620 -22.19 36.06 -29.40
C GLY A 620 -23.07 36.32 -28.18
N SER A 621 -23.09 35.42 -27.18
CA SER A 621 -23.62 35.68 -25.83
C SER A 621 -22.53 36.19 -24.91
#